data_AF-A0A4P6KHB2-F1
#
_entry.id   AF-A0A4P6KHB2-F1
#
_cell.length_a   1.000
_cell.length_b   1.000
_cell.length_c   1.000
_cell.angle_alpha   90.00
_cell.angle_beta   90.00
_cell.angle_gamma   90.00
#
_symmetry.space_group_name_H-M   'P 1'
#
loop_
_entity.id
_entity.type
_entity.pdbx_description
1 polymer ?
#
loop_
_entity_poly.entity_id
_entity_poly.type
_entity_poly.pdbx_seq_one_letter_code
_entity_poly.pdbx_strand_id
1 'polypeptide(L)'
;MDELIELVSPEQLPEESSTRFLLGGNAVTVVAEDPHWWRFPELGVSLMQHDFSAATAFVVSGHGPGGSFLETLAVLREIAQHASSGSSA
;
A
#
# COMPACT_ATOMS: atom_id res chain seq x y z
N MET A 1 -20.01 11.17 -7.89
CA MET A 1 -19.63 10.29 -6.78
C MET A 1 -18.26 9.78 -7.12
N ASP A 2 -17.25 10.18 -6.37
CA ASP A 2 -15.90 9.62 -6.47
C ASP A 2 -15.96 8.23 -5.82
N GLU A 3 -16.07 7.20 -6.64
CA GLU A 3 -15.99 5.82 -6.16
C GLU A 3 -14.55 5.53 -5.77
N LEU A 4 -14.33 5.25 -4.48
CA LEU A 4 -13.02 4.87 -3.98
C LEU A 4 -12.88 3.35 -4.06
N ILE A 5 -11.75 2.90 -4.60
CA ILE A 5 -11.43 1.48 -4.75
C ILE A 5 -10.78 1.00 -3.46
N GLU A 6 -11.18 -0.17 -2.96
CA GLU A 6 -10.51 -0.81 -1.82
C GLU A 6 -9.12 -1.29 -2.23
N LEU A 7 -8.10 -0.83 -1.51
CA LEU A 7 -6.73 -1.26 -1.71
C LEU A 7 -6.50 -2.56 -0.95
N VAL A 8 -6.54 -3.67 -1.69
CA VAL A 8 -6.40 -5.04 -1.17
C VAL A 8 -5.12 -5.70 -1.64
N SER A 9 -4.50 -5.22 -2.72
CA SER A 9 -3.29 -5.80 -3.31
C SER A 9 -2.31 -4.71 -3.79
N PRO A 10 -1.00 -5.00 -3.78
CA PRO A 10 0.02 -4.05 -4.20
C PRO A 10 -0.02 -3.74 -5.70
N GLU A 11 -0.56 -4.62 -6.53
CA GLU A 11 -0.77 -4.39 -7.98
C GLU A 11 -1.76 -3.24 -8.28
N GLN A 12 -2.59 -2.88 -7.30
CA GLN A 12 -3.51 -1.75 -7.41
C GLN A 12 -2.82 -0.42 -7.07
N LEU A 13 -1.58 -0.45 -6.59
CA LEU A 13 -0.84 0.76 -6.30
C LEU A 13 -0.54 1.50 -7.60
N PRO A 14 -0.68 2.83 -7.62
CA PRO A 14 -0.49 3.60 -8.84
C PRO A 14 0.99 3.65 -9.21
N GLU A 15 1.31 3.64 -10.51
CA GLU A 15 2.71 3.62 -10.98
C GLU A 15 3.31 5.04 -11.13
N GLU A 16 2.49 6.03 -11.52
CA GLU A 16 3.00 7.35 -11.93
C GLU A 16 2.18 8.54 -11.37
N SER A 17 1.21 8.30 -10.49
CA SER A 17 0.30 9.37 -10.00
C SER A 17 -0.24 9.10 -8.60
N SER A 18 -0.64 10.17 -7.91
CA SER A 18 -1.33 10.04 -6.63
C SER A 18 -2.78 9.59 -6.83
N THR A 19 -3.16 8.49 -6.19
CA THR A 19 -4.52 7.93 -6.27
C THR A 19 -5.10 7.73 -4.88
N ARG A 20 -6.41 7.93 -4.72
CA ARG A 20 -7.09 7.76 -3.44
C ARG A 20 -7.76 6.39 -3.38
N PHE A 21 -7.52 5.68 -2.29
CA PHE A 21 -8.04 4.34 -2.03
C PHE A 21 -8.80 4.28 -0.71
N LEU A 22 -9.64 3.27 -0.55
CA LEU A 22 -10.16 2.86 0.75
C LEU A 22 -9.24 1.81 1.35
N LEU A 23 -8.86 2.02 2.61
CA LEU A 23 -8.00 1.14 3.38
C LEU A 23 -8.66 0.89 4.73
N GLY A 24 -9.21 -0.32 4.93
CA GLY A 24 -9.99 -0.63 6.14
C GLY A 24 -11.16 0.34 6.37
N GLY A 25 -11.83 0.77 5.29
CA GLY A 25 -12.91 1.77 5.34
C GLY A 25 -12.47 3.24 5.48
N ASN A 26 -11.16 3.51 5.60
CA ASN A 26 -10.62 4.87 5.65
C ASN A 26 -10.08 5.30 4.28
N ALA A 27 -10.43 6.50 3.84
CA ALA A 27 -9.93 7.03 2.59
C ALA A 27 -8.48 7.51 2.77
N VAL A 28 -7.54 6.84 2.10
CA VAL A 28 -6.10 7.16 2.12
C VAL A 28 -5.62 7.53 0.73
N THR A 29 -4.69 8.46 0.65
CA THR A 29 -4.00 8.83 -0.57
C THR A 29 -2.74 8.00 -0.68
N VAL A 30 -2.50 7.44 -1.85
CA VAL A 30 -1.26 6.74 -2.19
C VAL A 30 -0.55 7.55 -3.24
N VAL A 31 0.67 7.97 -2.93
CA VAL A 31 1.52 8.75 -3.84
C VAL A 31 2.62 7.83 -4.36
N ALA A 32 2.64 7.61 -5.67
CA ALA A 32 3.77 6.96 -6.34
C ALA A 32 4.95 7.95 -6.37
N GLU A 33 6.03 7.65 -5.65
CA GLU A 33 7.28 8.42 -5.72
C GLU A 33 8.23 7.81 -6.76
N ASP A 34 8.27 6.48 -6.83
CA ASP A 34 8.98 5.68 -7.81
C ASP A 34 8.12 4.47 -8.20
N PRO A 35 8.40 3.78 -9.34
CA PRO A 35 7.70 2.55 -9.73
C PRO A 35 7.72 1.42 -8.67
N HIS A 36 8.56 1.56 -7.64
CA HIS A 36 8.72 0.59 -6.57
C HIS A 36 8.59 1.24 -5.18
N TRP A 37 8.15 2.50 -5.11
CA TRP A 37 8.02 3.25 -3.87
C TRP A 37 6.70 4.03 -3.85
N TRP A 38 5.85 3.66 -2.90
CA TRP A 38 4.59 4.34 -2.62
C TRP A 38 4.59 4.96 -1.23
N ARG A 39 4.03 6.16 -1.12
CA ARG A 39 3.91 6.89 0.12
C ARG A 39 2.44 7.04 0.52
N PHE A 40 2.17 6.82 1.80
CA PHE A 40 0.86 6.94 2.42
C PHE A 40 0.91 8.13 3.41
N PRO A 41 0.76 9.38 2.94
CA PRO A 41 0.96 10.57 3.77
C PRO A 41 0.04 10.62 4.99
N GLU A 42 -1.23 10.21 4.89
CA GLU A 42 -2.16 10.14 6.01
C GLU A 42 -1.71 9.17 7.10
N LEU A 43 -1.06 8.06 6.70
CA LEU A 43 -0.56 7.04 7.61
C LEU A 43 0.87 7.34 8.09
N GLY A 44 1.55 8.29 7.45
CA GLY A 44 2.94 8.63 7.74
C GLY A 44 3.94 7.52 7.41
N VAL A 45 3.61 6.62 6.48
CA VAL A 45 4.46 5.49 6.10
C VAL A 45 4.72 5.46 4.59
N SER A 46 5.72 4.68 4.22
CA SER A 46 6.12 4.38 2.86
C SER A 46 6.23 2.88 2.68
N LEU A 47 5.83 2.39 1.51
CA LEU A 47 5.95 1.02 1.07
C LEU A 47 6.96 0.97 -0.08
N MET A 48 7.98 0.13 0.04
CA MET A 48 9.01 -0.06 -0.98
C MET A 48 9.09 -1.53 -1.38
N GLN A 49 9.12 -1.84 -2.67
CA GLN A 49 9.39 -3.19 -3.13
C GLN A 49 10.89 -3.48 -2.97
N HIS A 50 11.22 -4.51 -2.19
CA HIS A 50 12.60 -4.82 -1.80
C HIS A 50 13.30 -5.76 -2.79
N ASP A 51 12.55 -6.68 -3.39
CA ASP A 51 13.11 -7.66 -4.32
C ASP A 51 12.35 -7.63 -5.65
N PHE A 52 13.05 -7.26 -6.72
CA PHE A 52 12.47 -7.18 -8.06
C PHE A 52 12.22 -8.56 -8.68
N SER A 53 12.81 -9.62 -8.12
CA SER A 53 12.56 -11.00 -8.53
C SER A 53 11.35 -11.61 -7.80
N ALA A 54 10.92 -11.00 -6.69
CA ALA A 54 9.76 -11.40 -5.93
C ALA A 54 8.78 -10.22 -5.82
N ALA A 55 7.81 -10.19 -6.73
CA ALA A 55 6.75 -9.16 -6.79
C ALA A 55 5.95 -9.00 -5.47
N THR A 56 6.15 -9.89 -4.50
CA THR A 56 5.46 -9.95 -3.21
C THR A 56 6.31 -9.48 -2.02
N ALA A 57 7.58 -9.10 -2.21
CA ALA A 57 8.48 -8.70 -1.13
C ALA A 57 8.47 -7.17 -0.94
N PHE A 58 7.69 -6.69 0.02
CA PHE A 58 7.60 -5.26 0.35
C PHE A 58 8.17 -4.95 1.73
N VAL A 59 8.85 -3.82 1.84
CA VAL A 59 9.36 -3.25 3.08
C VAL A 59 8.55 -2.01 3.41
N VAL A 60 8.03 -1.97 4.63
CA VAL A 60 7.37 -0.80 5.19
C VAL A 60 8.42 0.04 5.91
N SER A 61 8.54 1.31 5.53
CA SER A 61 9.49 2.26 6.11
C SER A 61 8.80 3.58 6.43
N GLY A 62 9.28 4.31 7.43
CA GLY A 62 8.70 5.58 7.86
C GLY A 62 7.73 5.45 9.04
N HIS A 63 7.80 6.41 9.95
CA HIS A 63 6.88 6.58 11.07
C HIS A 63 6.60 8.08 11.22
N GLY A 64 5.62 8.59 10.48
CA GLY A 64 5.06 9.91 10.73
C GLY A 64 4.30 9.93 12.07
N PRO A 65 4.11 11.09 12.70
CA PRO A 65 3.39 11.22 13.98
C PRO A 65 1.87 10.99 13.89
N GLY A 66 1.34 10.60 12.73
CA GLY A 66 -0.09 10.62 12.39
C GLY A 66 -0.86 9.31 12.54
N GLY A 67 -0.20 8.17 12.81
CA GLY A 67 -0.87 6.86 12.89
C GLY A 67 -0.15 5.88 13.80
N SER A 68 -0.92 4.95 14.40
CA SER A 68 -0.34 3.83 15.14
C SER A 68 0.35 2.89 14.16
N PHE A 69 1.69 2.86 14.19
CA PHE A 69 2.52 1.99 13.36
C PHE A 69 2.00 0.55 13.25
N LEU A 70 1.43 0.02 14.33
CA LEU A 70 0.88 -1.33 14.37
C LEU A 70 -0.39 -1.50 13.53
N GLU A 71 -1.28 -0.51 13.51
CA GLU A 71 -2.50 -0.57 12.70
C GLU A 71 -2.16 -0.39 11.23
N THR A 72 -1.31 0.59 10.91
CA THR A 72 -0.82 0.80 9.54
C THR A 72 -0.06 -0.42 9.01
N LEU A 73 0.80 -1.04 9.82
CA LEU A 73 1.53 -2.25 9.45
C LEU A 73 0.60 -3.46 9.30
N ALA A 74 -0.44 -3.58 10.14
CA ALA A 74 -1.41 -4.65 10.01
C ALA A 74 -2.13 -4.58 8.66
N VAL A 75 -2.55 -3.39 8.23
CA VAL A 75 -3.25 -3.25 6.95
C VAL A 75 -2.30 -3.39 5.75
N LEU A 76 -1.08 -2.85 5.83
CA LEU A 76 -0.08 -3.07 4.76
C LEU A 76 0.34 -4.54 4.66
N ARG A 77 0.38 -5.27 5.79
CA ARG A 77 0.61 -6.72 5.78
C ARG A 77 -0.55 -7.48 5.15
N GLU A 78 -1.79 -7.07 5.39
CA GLU A 78 -2.96 -7.64 4.71
C GLU A 78 -2.82 -7.48 3.20
N ILE A 79 -2.52 -6.26 2.72
CA ILE A 79 -2.26 -5.98 1.30
C ILE A 79 -1.16 -6.90 0.73
N ALA A 80 -0.04 -7.03 1.43
CA ALA A 80 1.07 -7.88 0.99
C ALA A 80 0.74 -9.38 1.02
N GLN A 81 -0.13 -9.84 1.93
CA GLN A 81 -0.54 -11.24 2.06
C GLN A 81 -1.56 -11.65 0.99
N HIS A 82 -2.41 -10.72 0.54
CA HIS A 82 -3.38 -10.98 -0.53
C HIS A 82 -2.73 -11.25 -1.89
N ALA A 83 -1.53 -10.71 -2.16
CA ALA A 83 -0.74 -11.07 -3.35
C ALA A 83 -0.35 -12.56 -3.39
N SER A 84 -0.25 -13.23 -2.24
CA SER A 84 0.09 -14.66 -2.17
C SER A 84 -1.12 -15.59 -2.27
N SER A 85 -2.35 -15.06 -2.18
CA SER A 85 -3.59 -15.84 -2.29
C SER A 85 -4.17 -15.86 -3.72
N GLY A 86 -3.48 -15.25 -4.69
CA GLY A 86 -3.64 -15.50 -6.11
C GLY A 86 -3.16 -16.91 -6.50
N SER A 87 -3.74 -17.93 -5.87
CA SER A 87 -3.61 -19.31 -6.27
C SER A 87 -4.42 -19.49 -7.56
N SER A 88 -3.70 -19.74 -8.66
CA SER A 88 -4.12 -20.49 -9.85
C SER A 88 -5.55 -20.29 -10.38
N ALA A 89 -5.65 -19.63 -11.54
CA ALA A 89 -6.61 -20.00 -12.59
C ALA A 89 -5.96 -19.83 -13.96
#